data_AF-A0A8K1DD80-F1
#
_entry.id   AF-A0A8K1DD80-F1
#
_cell.length_a   1.000
_cell.length_b   1.000
_cell.length_c   1.000
_cell.angle_alpha   90.00
_cell.angle_beta   90.00
_cell.angle_gamma   90.00
#
_symmetry.space_group_name_H-M   'P 1'
#
loop_
_entity.id
_entity.type
_entity.pdbx_description
1 polymer ?
#
loop_
_entity_poly.entity_id
_entity_poly.type
_entity_poly.pdbx_seq_one_letter_code
_entity_poly.pdbx_strand_id
1 'polypeptide(L)' 'MTKIKRTITLSSELDNIIAMLATGANQNTSEFIEYRLREDEQIKKMVQKIRNAKDPPEYKIGKKLTA' A
#
# COMPACT_ATOMS: atom_id res chain seq x y z
N MET A 1 -8.52 -18.17 -0.93
CA MET A 1 -8.21 -16.79 -1.39
C MET A 1 -6.87 -16.82 -2.09
N THR A 2 -6.84 -16.53 -3.40
CA THR A 2 -5.60 -16.47 -4.17
C THR A 2 -4.88 -15.15 -3.87
N LYS A 3 -3.65 -15.20 -3.36
CA LYS A 3 -2.85 -13.98 -3.13
C LYS A 3 -2.37 -13.45 -4.49
N ILE A 4 -2.79 -12.24 -4.85
CA ILE A 4 -2.31 -11.57 -6.06
C ILE A 4 -0.96 -10.94 -5.73
N LYS A 5 0.12 -11.41 -6.37
CA LYS A 5 1.45 -10.79 -6.25
C LYS A 5 1.54 -9.61 -7.21
N ARG A 6 1.91 -8.44 -6.68
CA ARG A 6 2.17 -7.23 -7.47
C ARG A 6 3.61 -6.81 -7.23
N THR A 7 4.28 -6.39 -8.31
CA THR A 7 5.62 -5.79 -8.24
C THR A 7 5.47 -4.28 -8.15
N ILE A 8 6.19 -3.67 -7.23
CA ILE A 8 6.32 -2.21 -7.11
C ILE A 8 7.79 -1.86 -7.21
N THR A 9 8.09 -0.70 -7.78
CA THR A 9 9.44 -0.14 -7.81
C THR A 9 9.49 1.02 -6.83
N LEU A 10 10.45 0.98 -5.91
CA LEU A 10 10.73 2.02 -4.94
C LEU A 10 12.07 2.67 -5.27
N SER A 11 12.31 3.88 -4.77
CA SER A 11 13.67 4.43 -4.79
C SER A 11 14.59 3.59 -3.92
N SER A 12 15.88 3.52 -4.27
CA SER A 12 16.86 2.71 -3.54
C SER A 12 16.97 3.12 -2.06
N GLU A 13 16.83 4.41 -1.75
CA GLU A 13 16.83 4.90 -0.37
C GLU A 13 15.63 4.38 0.42
N LEU A 14 14.43 4.46 -0.16
CA LEU A 14 13.21 4.01 0.49
C LEU A 14 13.19 2.49 0.68
N ASP A 15 13.70 1.73 -0.31
CA ASP A 15 13.82 0.28 -0.21
C ASP A 15 14.75 -0.13 0.93
N ASN A 16 15.91 0.52 1.06
CA ASN A 16 16.85 0.29 2.15
C ASN A 16 16.23 0.59 3.52
N ILE A 17 15.55 1.73 3.67
CA ILE A 17 14.90 2.11 4.93
C ILE A 17 13.84 1.08 5.32
N ILE A 18 12.99 0.68 4.37
CA ILE A 18 11.93 -0.29 4.64
C ILE A 18 12.53 -1.67 5.00
N ALA A 19 13.57 -2.11 4.30
CA ALA A 19 14.26 -3.37 4.60
C ALA A 19 14.88 -3.36 6.01
N MET A 20 15.49 -2.25 6.43
CA MET A 20 16.04 -2.09 7.78
C MET A 20 14.94 -2.15 8.84
N LEU A 21 13.83 -1.45 8.63
CA LEU A 21 12.69 -1.44 9.55
C LEU A 21 12.04 -2.83 9.66
N ALA A 22 11.86 -3.52 8.54
CA ALA A 22 11.32 -4.88 8.50
C ALA A 22 12.22 -5.86 9.26
N THR A 23 13.54 -5.76 9.06
CA THR A 23 14.54 -6.56 9.80
C THR A 23 14.45 -6.30 11.31
N GLY A 24 14.37 -5.03 11.73
CA GLY A 24 14.21 -4.68 13.15
C GLY A 24 12.90 -5.19 13.77
N ALA A 25 11.86 -5.37 12.96
CA ALA A 25 10.58 -5.95 13.36
C ALA A 25 10.53 -7.49 13.23
N ASN A 26 11.62 -8.15 12.82
CA ASN A 26 11.68 -9.58 12.52
C ASN A 26 10.59 -10.03 11.51
N GLN A 27 10.35 -9.20 10.49
CA GLN A 27 9.38 -9.41 9.42
C GLN A 27 10.07 -9.30 8.07
N ASN A 28 9.50 -9.91 7.03
CA ASN A 28 9.91 -9.56 5.67
C ASN A 28 9.28 -8.22 5.23
N THR A 29 9.86 -7.58 4.22
CA THR A 29 9.40 -6.28 3.71
C THR A 29 7.91 -6.25 3.36
N SER A 30 7.37 -7.33 2.78
CA SER A 30 5.95 -7.38 2.40
C SER A 30 5.03 -7.45 3.62
N GLU A 31 5.37 -8.26 4.61
CA GLU A 31 4.63 -8.37 5.87
C GLU A 31 4.66 -7.07 6.65
N PHE A 32 5.83 -6.43 6.71
CA PHE A 32 5.99 -5.13 7.36
C PHE A 32 5.12 -4.08 6.69
N ILE A 33 5.18 -3.95 5.36
CA ILE A 33 4.34 -3.00 4.60
C ILE A 33 2.85 -3.31 4.83
N GLU A 34 2.43 -4.57 4.74
CA GLU A 34 1.04 -4.96 4.95
C GLU A 34 0.55 -4.57 6.35
N TYR A 35 1.36 -4.85 7.39
CA TYR A 35 1.05 -4.48 8.76
C TYR A 35 0.93 -2.95 8.92
N ARG A 36 1.90 -2.18 8.40
CA ARG A 36 1.88 -0.72 8.49
C ARG A 36 0.68 -0.11 7.75
N LEU A 37 0.32 -0.64 6.58
CA LEU A 37 -0.87 -0.21 5.84
C LEU A 37 -2.17 -0.55 6.57
N ARG A 38 -2.21 -1.69 7.27
CA ARG A 38 -3.39 -2.10 8.05
C ARG A 38 -3.60 -1.20 9.26
N GLU A 39 -2.52 -0.77 9.91
CA GLU A 39 -2.57 0.10 11.08
C GLU A 39 -2.80 1.58 10.73
N ASP A 40 -2.59 1.99 9.48
CA ASP A 40 -2.79 3.36 9.05
C ASP A 40 -4.28 3.76 9.07
N GLU A 41 -4.61 4.75 9.91
CA GLU A 41 -5.99 5.24 10.10
C GLU A 41 -6.60 5.85 8.84
N GLN A 42 -5.79 6.45 7.96
CA GLN A 42 -6.29 6.98 6.69
C GLN A 42 -6.65 5.83 5.74
N ILE A 43 -5.81 4.80 5.67
CA ILE A 43 -6.09 3.58 4.89
C ILE A 43 -7.32 2.88 5.43
N LYS A 44 -7.47 2.70 6.75
CA LYS A 44 -8.68 2.13 7.37
C LYS A 44 -9.93 2.91 6.97
N LYS A 45 -9.91 4.24 7.07
CA LYS A 45 -11.03 5.10 6.64
C LYS A 45 -11.32 4.97 5.15
N MET A 46 -10.30 4.88 4.31
CA MET A 46 -10.44 4.72 2.86
C MET A 46 -11.07 3.36 2.52
N VAL A 47 -10.57 2.27 3.11
CA VAL A 47 -11.13 0.93 2.93
C VAL A 47 -12.57 0.86 3.43
N GLN A 48 -12.88 1.50 4.56
CA GLN A 48 -14.25 1.56 5.07
C GLN A 48 -15.18 2.34 4.13
N LYS A 49 -14.71 3.46 3.56
CA LYS A 49 -15.45 4.20 2.54
C LYS A 49 -15.70 3.34 1.30
N ILE A 50 -14.71 2.60 0.81
CA ILE A 50 -14.85 1.70 -0.35
C ILE A 50 -15.87 0.60 -0.05
N ARG A 51 -15.81 -0.03 1.14
CA ARG A 51 -16.75 -1.09 1.54
C ARG A 51 -18.19 -0.59 1.68
N ASN A 52 -18.36 0.63 2.17
CA ASN A 52 -19.68 1.24 2.37
C ASN A 52 -20.21 1.94 1.11
N ALA A 53 -19.38 2.14 0.09
CA ALA A 53 -19.82 2.73 -1.15
C ALA A 53 -20.68 1.71 -1.92
N LYS A 54 -21.91 2.11 -2.27
CA LYS A 54 -22.83 1.32 -3.10
C LYS A 54 -22.23 1.01 -4.48
N ASP A 55 -21.36 1.90 -4.95
CA ASP A 55 -20.51 1.77 -6.13
C ASP A 55 -19.05 1.99 -5.72
N PRO A 56 -18.11 1.08 -6.06
CA PRO A 56 -16.71 1.28 -5.73
C PRO A 56 -16.20 2.58 -6.38
N PRO A 57 -15.44 3.42 -5.67
CA PRO A 57 -14.97 4.68 -6.21
C PRO A 57 -14.13 4.43 -7.47
N GLU A 58 -14.50 5.07 -8.58
CA GLU A 58 -13.69 5.07 -9.80
C GLU A 58 -12.32 5.68 -9.51
N TYR A 59 -11.32 4.83 -9.34
CA TYR A 59 -9.93 5.28 -9.30
C TYR A 59 -9.49 5.60 -10.73
N LYS A 60 -9.55 6.89 -11.10
CA LYS A 60 -9.00 7.37 -12.38
C LYS A 60 -7.48 7.23 -12.36
N ILE A 61 -6.98 6.12 -12.87
CA ILE A 61 -5.56 5.93 -13.19
C ILE A 61 -5.22 6.93 -14.30
N GLY A 62 -4.47 7.99 -13.94
CA GLY A 62 -3.76 8.85 -14.87
C GLY A 62 -4.62 9.84 -15.67
N LYS A 63 -4.86 11.03 -15.10
CA LYS A 63 -4.83 12.23 -15.96
C LYS A 63 -3.36 12.55 -16.20
N LYS A 64 -2.84 12.23 -17.39
CA LYS A 64 -1.65 12.93 -17.91
C LYS A 64 -1.94 14.43 -17.81
N LEU A 65 -1.18 15.14 -16.99
CA LEU A 65 -1.01 16.58 -17.12
C LEU A 65 -0.32 16.81 -18.47
N THR A 66 -1.09 17.13 -19.51
CA THR A 66 -0.52 17.80 -20.67
C THR A 66 -0.34 19.27 -20.32
N ALA A 67 0.87 19.76 -20.59
CA ALA A 67 1.36 21.11 -20.36
C ALA A 67 0.49 22.20 -21.01
#